data_AF-A0A7C7Y118-F1
#
_entry.id   AF-A0A7C7Y118-F1
#
_cell.length_a   1.000
_cell.length_b   1.000
_cell.length_c   1.000
_cell.angle_alpha   90.00
_cell.angle_beta   90.00
_cell.angle_gamma   90.00
#
_symmetry.space_group_name_H-M   'P 1'
#
loop_
_entity.id
_entity.type
_entity.pdbx_description
1 polymer ?
#
loop_
_entity_poly.entity_id
_entity_poly.type
_entity_poly.pdbx_seq_one_letter_code
_entity_poly.pdbx_strand_id
1 'polypeptide(L)'
;MATLLAHIQVKPGKEAEFEAIAAELYGETHRNESGCIRYEYWRGAEACFYYSLLSFDDFHAFLRHQVSDHHEAVAPRIQDICLSVKLEWIDPVGAASPLPPTRMQGLTKDADSKTERYHELFAAVMQDWWPA
;
A
#
# COMPACT_ATOMS: atom_id res chain seq x y z
N MET A 1 -4.55 6.54 11.02
CA MET A 1 -3.66 6.47 9.85
C MET A 1 -3.17 5.06 9.63
N ALA A 2 -2.96 4.72 8.36
CA ALA A 2 -2.35 3.48 7.90
C ALA A 2 -1.08 3.83 7.11
N THR A 3 0.09 3.41 7.60
CA THR A 3 1.37 3.60 6.91
C THR A 3 2.05 2.26 6.69
N LEU A 4 2.49 1.99 5.47
CA LEU A 4 3.23 0.78 5.14
C LEU A 4 4.30 1.02 4.07
N LEU A 5 5.31 0.17 4.09
CA LEU A 5 6.32 0.02 3.05
C LEU A 5 6.04 -1.27 2.29
N ALA A 6 5.69 -1.16 1.02
CA ALA A 6 5.64 -2.30 0.12
C ALA A 6 7.05 -2.61 -0.38
N HIS A 7 7.47 -3.86 -0.26
CA HIS A 7 8.69 -4.40 -0.83
C HIS A 7 8.31 -5.23 -2.05
N ILE A 8 8.81 -4.85 -3.22
CA ILE A 8 8.34 -5.38 -4.49
C ILE A 8 9.53 -5.93 -5.27
N GLN A 9 9.50 -7.23 -5.55
CA GLN A 9 10.48 -7.86 -6.43
C GLN A 9 9.83 -8.12 -7.78
N VAL A 10 10.34 -7.48 -8.82
CA VAL A 10 9.86 -7.61 -10.20
C VAL A 10 10.62 -8.71 -10.91
N LYS A 11 9.99 -9.38 -11.88
CA LYS A 11 10.67 -10.35 -12.75
C LYS A 11 11.72 -9.63 -13.61
N PRO A 12 12.95 -10.18 -13.79
CA PRO A 12 13.95 -9.57 -14.66
C PRO A 12 13.41 -9.33 -16.09
N GLY A 13 13.66 -8.14 -16.64
CA GLY A 13 13.15 -7.73 -17.96
C GLY A 13 11.73 -7.16 -17.95
N LYS A 14 11.08 -7.06 -16.78
CA LYS A 14 9.73 -6.47 -16.60
C LYS A 14 9.75 -5.09 -15.93
N GLU A 15 10.92 -4.51 -15.71
CA GLU A 15 11.13 -3.25 -15.00
C GLU A 15 10.35 -2.10 -15.65
N ALA A 16 10.49 -1.92 -16.96
CA ALA A 16 9.80 -0.84 -17.68
C ALA A 16 8.27 -0.99 -17.64
N GLU A 17 7.77 -2.23 -17.67
CA GLU A 17 6.34 -2.52 -17.56
C GLU A 17 5.83 -2.21 -16.14
N PHE A 18 6.59 -2.62 -15.12
CA PHE A 18 6.28 -2.31 -13.73
C PHE A 18 6.26 -0.80 -13.49
N GLU A 19 7.26 -0.06 -13.96
CA GLU A 19 7.33 1.39 -13.80
C GLU A 19 6.17 2.12 -14.50
N ALA A 20 5.72 1.62 -15.65
CA ALA A 20 4.54 2.15 -16.32
C ALA A 20 3.26 1.92 -15.49
N ILE A 21 3.08 0.73 -14.91
CA ILE A 21 1.96 0.44 -14.00
C ILE A 21 2.04 1.29 -12.74
N ALA A 22 3.23 1.44 -12.16
CA ALA A 22 3.44 2.26 -10.96
C ALA A 22 3.07 3.74 -11.23
N ALA A 23 3.43 4.28 -12.39
CA ALA A 23 3.05 5.63 -12.79
C ALA A 23 1.53 5.79 -13.01
N GLU A 24 0.89 4.78 -13.60
CA GLU A 24 -0.58 4.72 -13.77
C GLU A 24 -1.29 4.72 -12.40
N LEU A 25 -0.91 3.78 -11.52
CA LEU A 25 -1.43 3.69 -10.16
C LEU A 25 -1.22 4.99 -9.39
N TYR A 26 0.00 5.54 -9.42
CA TYR A 26 0.32 6.82 -8.79
C TYR A 26 -0.66 7.92 -9.23
N GLY A 27 -0.87 8.04 -10.54
CA GLY A 27 -1.72 9.08 -11.12
C GLY A 27 -3.19 8.92 -10.77
N GLU A 28 -3.72 7.69 -10.78
CA GLU A 28 -5.12 7.43 -10.44
C GLU A 28 -5.38 7.58 -8.94
N THR A 29 -4.49 7.07 -8.07
CA THR A 29 -4.62 7.21 -6.61
C THR A 29 -4.68 8.69 -6.23
N HIS A 30 -3.72 9.51 -6.67
CA HIS A 30 -3.69 10.93 -6.28
C HIS A 30 -4.82 11.76 -6.89
N ARG A 31 -5.41 11.32 -8.01
CA ARG A 31 -6.55 12.01 -8.62
C ARG A 31 -7.87 11.68 -7.92
N ASN A 32 -8.03 10.43 -7.50
CA ASN A 32 -9.33 9.90 -7.10
C ASN A 32 -9.45 9.65 -5.58
N GLU A 33 -8.34 9.57 -4.85
CA GLU A 33 -8.32 9.17 -3.44
C GLU A 33 -7.89 10.31 -2.52
N SER A 34 -8.86 11.08 -2.04
CA SER A 34 -8.62 12.17 -1.08
C SER A 34 -8.03 11.71 0.26
N GLY A 35 -8.17 10.42 0.62
CA GLY A 35 -7.61 9.85 1.84
C GLY A 35 -6.18 9.34 1.71
N CYS A 36 -5.54 9.47 0.54
CA CYS A 36 -4.14 9.14 0.31
C CYS A 36 -3.25 10.34 0.62
N ILE A 37 -2.31 10.18 1.57
CA ILE A 37 -1.36 11.21 2.01
C ILE A 37 -0.01 11.04 1.31
N ARG A 38 0.46 9.80 1.21
CA ARG A 38 1.71 9.43 0.51
C ARG A 38 1.47 8.17 -0.30
N TYR A 39 2.02 8.13 -1.50
CA TYR A 39 1.99 6.96 -2.35
C TYR A 39 3.06 7.09 -3.42
N GLU A 40 4.31 6.84 -3.06
CA GLU A 40 5.44 6.99 -3.98
C GLU A 40 6.15 5.67 -4.24
N TYR A 41 6.79 5.53 -5.41
CA TYR A 41 7.58 4.37 -5.79
C TYR A 41 9.06 4.73 -5.92
N TRP A 42 9.92 3.81 -5.51
CA TRP A 42 11.36 4.00 -5.47
C TRP A 42 12.06 2.75 -6.02
N ARG A 43 13.09 2.93 -6.84
CA ARG A 43 14.00 1.83 -7.19
C ARG A 43 14.87 1.50 -5.97
N GLY A 44 15.00 0.21 -5.68
CA GLY A 44 15.92 -0.29 -4.67
C GLY A 44 17.37 -0.31 -5.17
N ALA A 45 18.29 -0.57 -4.26
CA ALA A 45 19.70 -0.75 -4.60
C ALA A 45 19.95 -2.08 -5.36
N GLU A 46 19.15 -3.10 -5.08
CA GLU A 46 19.17 -4.37 -5.80
C GLU A 46 18.38 -4.28 -7.10
N ALA A 47 18.91 -4.92 -8.16
CA ALA A 47 18.24 -4.96 -9.44
C ALA A 47 16.86 -5.63 -9.32
N CYS A 48 15.88 -5.10 -10.06
CA CYS A 48 14.48 -5.55 -10.04
C CYS A 48 13.77 -5.40 -8.68
N PHE A 49 14.36 -4.72 -7.70
CA PHE A 49 13.73 -4.47 -6.42
C PHE A 49 13.21 -3.03 -6.34
N TYR A 50 12.01 -2.87 -5.81
CA TYR A 50 11.34 -1.59 -5.68
C TYR A 50 10.70 -1.48 -4.30
N TYR A 51 10.51 -0.23 -3.87
CA TYR A 51 9.78 0.11 -2.67
C TYR A 51 8.59 1.00 -3.02
N SER A 52 7.49 0.86 -2.30
CA SER A 52 6.46 1.90 -2.27
C SER A 52 6.15 2.29 -0.84
N LEU A 53 6.21 3.59 -0.54
CA LEU A 53 5.75 4.13 0.74
C LEU A 53 4.32 4.61 0.56
N LEU A 54 3.42 4.06 1.38
CA LEU A 54 2.01 4.41 1.37
C LEU A 54 1.62 4.97 2.72
N SER A 55 0.81 6.02 2.73
CA SER A 55 0.21 6.59 3.94
C SER A 55 -1.20 7.05 3.63
N PHE A 56 -2.17 6.61 4.42
CA PHE A 56 -3.58 6.96 4.27
C PHE A 56 -4.15 7.48 5.58
N ASP A 57 -5.12 8.40 5.53
CA ASP A 57 -5.74 9.00 6.72
C ASP A 57 -6.08 7.97 7.81
N ASP A 58 -6.57 6.80 7.39
CA ASP A 58 -6.88 5.68 8.25
C ASP A 58 -6.82 4.31 7.51
N PHE A 59 -7.02 3.23 8.26
CA PHE A 59 -6.98 1.87 7.71
C PHE A 59 -8.13 1.63 6.75
N HIS A 60 -9.29 2.27 6.96
CA HIS A 60 -10.40 2.21 6.01
C HIS A 60 -10.08 2.89 4.67
N ALA A 61 -9.35 4.00 4.68
CA ALA A 61 -8.86 4.65 3.46
C ALA A 61 -7.91 3.73 2.69
N PHE A 62 -7.01 3.04 3.39
CA PHE A 62 -6.19 1.99 2.78
C PHE A 62 -7.02 0.84 2.21
N LEU A 63 -8.06 0.36 2.91
CA LEU A 63 -8.92 -0.68 2.36
C LEU A 63 -9.69 -0.21 1.13
N ARG A 64 -10.21 1.03 1.13
CA ARG A 64 -10.85 1.65 -0.04
C ARG A 64 -9.89 1.70 -1.24
N HIS A 65 -8.62 2.04 -1.00
CA HIS A 65 -7.58 1.98 -2.02
C HIS A 65 -7.46 0.57 -2.61
N GLN A 66 -7.31 -0.45 -1.75
CA GLN A 66 -7.12 -1.83 -2.18
C GLN A 66 -8.29 -2.38 -3.01
N VAL A 67 -9.53 -2.02 -2.68
CA VAL A 67 -10.74 -2.50 -3.39
C VAL A 67 -11.21 -1.57 -4.51
N SER A 68 -10.49 -0.48 -4.78
CA SER A 68 -10.87 0.50 -5.80
C SER A 68 -10.82 -0.09 -7.21
N ASP A 69 -11.65 0.45 -8.11
CA ASP A 69 -11.71 -0.04 -9.51
C ASP A 69 -10.35 0.05 -10.22
N HIS A 70 -9.60 1.14 -10.00
CA HIS A 70 -8.31 1.32 -10.63
C HIS A 70 -7.23 0.40 -10.04
N HIS A 71 -7.29 0.08 -8.74
CA HIS A 71 -6.39 -0.90 -8.14
C HIS A 71 -6.73 -2.33 -8.59
N GLU A 72 -8.01 -2.70 -8.64
CA GLU A 72 -8.45 -4.02 -9.10
C GLU A 72 -8.14 -4.24 -10.59
N ALA A 73 -8.19 -3.20 -11.42
CA ALA A 73 -7.85 -3.27 -12.84
C ALA A 73 -6.36 -3.60 -13.09
N VAL A 74 -5.46 -3.14 -12.21
CA VAL A 74 -4.02 -3.35 -12.34
C VAL A 74 -3.50 -4.55 -11.53
N ALA A 75 -4.23 -5.01 -10.51
CA ALA A 75 -3.80 -6.09 -9.64
C ALA A 75 -3.36 -7.37 -10.40
N PRO A 76 -4.08 -7.85 -11.44
CA PRO A 76 -3.64 -8.99 -12.24
C PRO A 76 -2.32 -8.73 -13.00
N ARG A 77 -2.10 -7.49 -13.48
CA ARG A 77 -0.87 -7.09 -14.19
C ARG A 77 0.32 -7.10 -13.25
N ILE A 78 0.16 -6.55 -12.04
CA ILE A 78 1.17 -6.60 -10.98
C ILE A 78 1.49 -8.05 -10.60
N GLN A 79 0.47 -8.89 -10.42
CA GLN A 79 0.66 -10.31 -10.09
C GLN A 79 1.43 -11.06 -11.19
N ASP A 80 1.22 -10.73 -12.46
CA ASP A 80 1.92 -11.39 -13.56
C ASP A 80 3.40 -10.97 -13.66
N ILE A 81 3.76 -9.74 -13.31
CA ILE A 81 5.14 -9.25 -13.48
C ILE A 81 5.98 -9.28 -12.21
N CYS A 82 5.37 -9.42 -11.03
CA CYS A 82 6.07 -9.49 -9.76
C CYS A 82 6.41 -10.94 -9.38
N LEU A 83 7.59 -11.13 -8.81
CA LEU A 83 7.99 -12.35 -8.10
C LEU A 83 7.46 -12.36 -6.67
N SER A 84 7.45 -11.20 -6.01
CA SER A 84 6.89 -11.03 -4.68
C SER A 84 6.46 -9.61 -4.40
N VAL A 85 5.44 -9.47 -3.56
CA VAL A 85 5.02 -8.20 -2.94
C VAL A 85 4.81 -8.49 -1.46
N LYS A 86 5.64 -7.88 -0.61
CA LYS A 86 5.49 -7.93 0.86
C LYS A 86 5.02 -6.56 1.33
N LEU A 87 3.92 -6.53 2.07
CA LEU A 87 3.44 -5.34 2.76
C LEU A 87 3.97 -5.33 4.18
N GLU A 88 4.73 -4.29 4.54
CA GLU A 88 5.29 -4.10 5.87
C GLU A 88 4.68 -2.87 6.53
N TRP A 89 3.90 -3.09 7.59
CA TRP A 89 3.38 -2.01 8.41
C TRP A 89 4.51 -1.33 9.16
N ILE A 90 4.54 0.01 9.11
CA ILE A 90 5.57 0.81 9.79
C ILE A 90 4.90 1.90 10.62
N ASP A 91 5.55 2.30 11.71
CA ASP A 91 5.11 3.41 12.56
C ASP A 91 6.10 4.58 12.40
N PRO A 92 5.63 5.82 12.18
CA PRO A 92 6.51 6.96 12.04
C PRO A 92 7.25 7.27 13.35
N VAL A 93 8.54 7.57 13.24
CA VAL A 93 9.34 8.02 14.38
C VAL A 93 8.99 9.47 14.73
N GLY A 94 8.00 9.67 15.61
CA GLY A 94 7.65 10.93 16.26
C GLY A 94 8.00 12.20 15.48
N ALA A 95 8.88 13.05 16.04
CA ALA A 95 9.27 14.33 15.44
C ALA A 95 10.03 14.23 14.09
N ALA A 96 10.40 13.03 13.62
CA ALA A 96 11.04 12.81 12.33
C ALA A 96 10.03 12.59 11.19
N SER A 97 8.73 12.57 11.48
CA SER A 97 7.67 12.50 10.47
C SER A 97 6.46 13.33 10.89
N PRO A 98 5.81 14.08 9.98
CA PRO A 98 4.57 14.80 10.30
C PRO A 98 3.35 13.89 10.43
N LEU A 99 3.52 12.59 10.17
CA LEU A 99 2.46 11.60 10.12
C LEU A 99 2.13 11.09 11.55
N PRO A 100 0.84 10.97 11.95
CA PRO A 100 0.41 10.34 13.21
C PRO A 100 0.88 8.87 13.40
N PRO A 101 0.68 8.23 14.56
CA PRO A 101 0.94 6.80 14.68
C PRO A 101 0.08 5.95 13.74
N THR A 102 0.63 4.85 13.24
CA THR A 102 -0.10 3.83 12.48
C THR A 102 -1.08 3.12 13.42
N ARG A 103 -2.32 2.91 12.98
CA ARG A 103 -3.38 2.30 13.79
C ARG A 103 -4.25 1.39 12.94
N MET A 104 -4.53 0.21 13.48
CA MET A 104 -5.51 -0.71 12.93
C MET A 104 -6.93 -0.31 13.36
N GLN A 105 -7.88 -0.34 12.43
CA GLN A 105 -9.31 -0.18 12.74
C GLN A 105 -10.03 -1.51 12.49
N GLY A 106 -11.04 -1.81 13.30
CA GLY A 106 -11.95 -2.94 13.06
C GLY A 106 -12.85 -2.70 11.85
N LEU A 107 -13.49 -3.74 11.32
CA LEU A 107 -14.43 -3.64 10.21
C LEU A 107 -15.57 -2.64 10.49
N THR A 108 -16.01 -1.93 9.46
CA THR A 108 -17.25 -1.16 9.51
C THR A 108 -18.45 -2.10 9.47
N LYS A 109 -19.56 -1.73 10.15
CA LYS A 109 -20.77 -2.58 10.23
C LYS A 109 -21.39 -2.92 8.88
N ASP A 110 -21.20 -2.06 7.88
CA ASP A 110 -21.78 -2.18 6.55
C ASP A 110 -20.73 -2.58 5.48
N ALA A 111 -19.64 -3.24 5.90
CA ALA A 111 -18.62 -3.71 4.96
C ALA A 111 -19.20 -4.78 4.02
N ASP A 112 -18.89 -4.69 2.73
CA ASP A 112 -19.21 -5.77 1.80
C ASP A 112 -18.22 -6.95 1.96
N SER A 113 -18.58 -8.11 1.40
CA SER A 113 -17.77 -9.32 1.55
C SER A 113 -16.35 -9.20 0.96
N LYS A 114 -16.14 -8.29 0.00
CA LYS A 114 -14.80 -8.02 -0.55
C LYS A 114 -13.95 -7.29 0.48
N THR A 115 -14.50 -6.23 1.07
CA THR A 115 -13.87 -5.41 2.10
C THR A 115 -13.59 -6.25 3.36
N GLU A 116 -14.50 -7.14 3.75
CA GLU A 116 -14.30 -8.11 4.84
C GLU A 116 -13.06 -8.99 4.59
N ARG A 117 -13.00 -9.61 3.41
CA ARG A 117 -11.85 -10.44 3.02
C ARG A 117 -10.54 -9.65 3.01
N TYR A 118 -10.57 -8.42 2.50
CA TYR A 118 -9.37 -7.58 2.37
C TYR A 118 -8.90 -7.05 3.73
N HIS A 119 -9.83 -6.80 4.66
CA HIS A 119 -9.50 -6.49 6.05
C HIS A 119 -8.70 -7.60 6.71
N GLU A 120 -9.10 -8.86 6.51
CA GLU A 120 -8.36 -10.02 7.04
C GLU A 120 -6.99 -10.19 6.35
N LEU A 121 -6.95 -10.13 5.01
CA LEU A 121 -5.72 -10.33 4.24
C LEU A 121 -4.65 -9.27 4.49
N PHE A 122 -5.08 -8.02 4.71
CA PHE A 122 -4.20 -6.88 4.86
C PHE A 122 -4.21 -6.30 6.28
N ALA A 123 -4.64 -7.08 7.27
CA ALA A 123 -4.69 -6.64 8.65
C ALA A 123 -3.33 -6.07 9.10
N ALA A 124 -3.36 -4.88 9.72
CA ALA A 124 -2.16 -4.26 10.24
C ALA A 124 -1.61 -5.03 11.44
N VAL A 125 -0.37 -5.50 11.31
CA VAL A 125 0.36 -6.18 12.39
C VAL A 125 1.11 -5.13 13.20
N MET A 126 0.46 -4.65 14.26
CA MET A 126 1.04 -3.70 15.22
C MET A 126 2.20 -4.36 15.99
N GLN A 127 3.31 -3.64 16.17
CA GLN A 127 4.49 -4.16 16.86
C GLN A 127 4.53 -3.70 18.32
N ASP A 128 4.91 -4.60 19.24
CA ASP A 128 4.93 -4.31 20.69
C ASP A 128 5.86 -3.17 21.10
N TRP A 129 6.91 -2.89 20.31
CA TRP A 129 7.88 -1.84 20.61
C TRP A 129 7.44 -0.45 20.13
N TRP A 130 6.36 -0.35 19.34
CA TRP A 130 5.85 0.93 18.88
C TRP A 130 5.20 1.70 20.04
N PRO A 131 5.37 3.03 20.08
CA PRO A 131 4.70 3.85 21.09
C PRO A 131 3.18 3.77 20.93
N ALA A 132 2.45 3.71 22.05
CA ALA A 132 0.99 3.65 22.08
C ALA A 132 0.32 4.98 21.66
#